data_AF-A0A7S0QNR8-F1
#
_entry.id   AF-A0A7S0QNR8-F1
#
_cell.length_a   1.000
_cell.length_b   1.000
_cell.length_c   1.000
_cell.angle_alpha   90.00
_cell.angle_beta   90.00
_cell.angle_gamma   90.00
#
_symmetry.space_group_name_H-M   'P 1'
#
loop_
_entity.id
_entity.type
_entity.pdbx_description
1 polymer ?
#
loop_
_entity_poly.entity_id
_entity_poly.type
_entity_poly.pdbx_seq_one_letter_code
_entity_poly.pdbx_strand_id
1 'polypeptide(L)'
;LIFMLTFRSFVLFYLSVTSCSYTPILRTHPFTCLRNYSNSSTNMTRFLIYADKTPNSVIIPYPGWTSARVLGDITYIILSEVMGYSAVLFDTPSLLDEQILNYVAGCLDPDDPLCKRQDTEHPQVHFTLESGERSNTRVRELPEDVRPSLLSVLSYRRTGQWFVWSDIVQSGLDSASHLALDYHRFYNATSFTPHVFFDSYTQVLDYLPPGSIVPCSRMGADSMHFRNTSLYTSVTNDAGVQCQNDTVWFSPACRANPSTCVPLLLQYNFDIAMQLAFFLNMPLAIILVGPGASGGYAEYYRAVRACRLIFGWYQPDDTLVGEPGRTPTLLVLPR
;
A
#
# COMPACT_ATOMS: atom_id res chain seq x y z
N LEU A 1 -17.51 -20.79 -11.79
CA LEU A 1 -17.31 -21.59 -10.55
C LEU A 1 -16.77 -20.62 -9.50
N ILE A 2 -17.62 -20.15 -8.60
CA ILE A 2 -17.27 -19.12 -7.60
C ILE A 2 -16.81 -19.88 -6.35
N PHE A 3 -15.53 -19.81 -6.01
CA PHE A 3 -15.02 -20.32 -4.75
C PHE A 3 -14.84 -19.16 -3.77
N MET A 4 -15.78 -19.04 -2.83
CA MET A 4 -15.52 -18.44 -1.53
C MET A 4 -14.64 -19.43 -0.75
N LEU A 5 -13.42 -19.01 -0.41
CA LEU A 5 -12.54 -19.74 0.50
C LEU A 5 -12.49 -19.02 1.84
N THR A 6 -13.18 -19.60 2.82
CA THR A 6 -13.00 -19.35 4.25
C THR A 6 -11.70 -20.03 4.70
N PHE A 7 -10.72 -19.25 5.17
CA PHE A 7 -9.50 -19.79 5.75
C PHE A 7 -9.59 -19.86 7.28
N ARG A 8 -9.45 -21.08 7.82
CA ARG A 8 -9.02 -21.36 9.20
C ARG A 8 -7.73 -22.16 9.11
N SER A 9 -6.63 -21.65 9.70
CA SER A 9 -5.77 -22.40 10.65
C SER A 9 -4.48 -21.64 10.96
N PHE A 10 -4.14 -21.68 12.25
CA PHE A 10 -2.98 -21.12 12.92
C PHE A 10 -1.69 -21.90 12.65
N VAL A 11 -0.57 -21.19 12.47
CA VAL A 11 0.76 -21.64 12.88
C VAL A 11 1.51 -20.41 13.42
N LEU A 12 1.70 -20.35 14.75
CA LEU A 12 2.53 -19.33 15.41
C LEU A 12 4.00 -19.78 15.36
N PHE A 13 4.87 -18.97 14.75
CA PHE A 13 6.29 -18.95 15.07
C PHE A 13 6.57 -17.66 15.85
N TYR A 14 6.83 -17.80 17.16
CA TYR A 14 7.38 -16.74 17.99
C TYR A 14 8.86 -16.56 17.64
N LEU A 15 9.17 -15.60 16.76
CA LEU A 15 10.49 -14.98 16.75
C LEU A 15 10.44 -13.81 17.73
N SER A 16 11.38 -13.74 18.67
CA SER A 16 11.51 -12.63 19.60
C SER A 16 11.88 -11.37 18.82
N VAL A 17 10.88 -10.60 18.44
CA VAL A 17 11.06 -9.24 17.93
C VAL A 17 11.54 -8.43 19.13
N THR A 18 12.80 -8.04 19.14
CA THR A 18 13.27 -6.98 20.03
C THR A 18 12.35 -5.79 19.82
N SER A 19 11.60 -5.42 20.85
CA SER A 19 10.65 -4.30 20.83
C SER A 19 11.40 -3.03 20.43
N CYS A 20 11.33 -2.65 19.16
CA CYS A 20 11.74 -1.33 18.74
C CYS A 20 10.77 -0.36 19.40
N SER A 21 11.24 0.39 20.41
CA SER A 21 10.43 1.44 21.02
C SER A 21 10.19 2.52 19.96
N TYR A 22 9.05 2.46 19.29
CA TYR A 22 8.66 3.48 18.33
C TYR A 22 8.40 4.77 19.10
N THR A 23 9.20 5.80 18.83
CA THR A 23 8.96 7.13 19.41
C THR A 23 8.20 7.94 18.36
N PRO A 24 6.87 8.10 18.49
CA PRO A 24 6.11 8.87 17.54
C PRO A 24 6.53 10.34 17.53
N ILE A 25 6.41 10.98 16.36
CA ILE A 25 6.74 12.40 16.18
C ILE A 25 5.44 13.19 16.12
N LEU A 26 5.19 14.00 17.14
CA LEU A 26 4.11 14.97 17.13
C LEU A 26 4.54 16.16 16.26
N ARG A 27 3.71 16.51 15.27
CA ARG A 27 3.94 17.69 14.42
C ARG A 27 2.92 18.77 14.69
N THR A 28 3.41 20.00 14.88
CA THR A 28 2.56 21.19 14.80
C THR A 28 2.26 21.49 13.33
N HIS A 29 0.99 21.70 12.99
CA HIS A 29 0.61 22.04 11.62
C HIS A 29 1.24 23.39 11.22
N PRO A 30 1.90 23.49 10.05
CA PRO A 30 2.71 24.66 9.69
C PRO A 30 1.91 25.92 9.35
N PHE A 31 0.59 25.84 9.20
CA PHE A 31 -0.24 26.95 8.72
C PHE A 31 -1.53 27.13 9.53
N THR A 32 -1.95 28.39 9.66
CA THR A 32 -3.35 28.76 9.86
C THR A 32 -3.97 28.97 8.49
N CYS A 33 -4.83 28.07 8.05
CA CYS A 33 -5.39 28.04 6.70
C CYS A 33 -6.55 29.05 6.53
N LEU A 34 -7.34 29.27 7.57
CA LEU A 34 -8.56 30.10 7.57
C LEU A 34 -8.38 31.41 8.35
N ARG A 35 -7.29 32.15 8.11
CA ARG A 35 -6.95 33.40 8.84
C ARG A 35 -8.06 34.48 8.88
N ASN A 36 -9.02 34.45 7.95
CA ASN A 36 -10.11 35.42 7.85
C ASN A 36 -11.47 34.90 8.36
N TYR A 37 -11.53 33.68 8.91
CA TYR A 37 -12.77 33.18 9.51
C TYR A 37 -12.91 33.77 10.92
N SER A 38 -13.34 35.04 11.00
CA SER A 38 -13.57 35.74 12.25
C SER A 38 -14.86 35.24 12.92
N ASN A 39 -14.83 34.04 13.48
CA ASN A 39 -15.80 33.72 14.51
C ASN A 39 -15.43 34.52 15.76
N SER A 40 -16.20 35.59 15.98
CA SER A 40 -16.20 36.47 17.15
C SER A 40 -16.65 35.76 18.43
N SER A 41 -16.31 34.49 18.62
CA SER A 41 -16.45 33.81 19.91
C SER A 41 -15.12 33.86 20.64
N THR A 42 -15.16 34.15 21.93
CA THR A 42 -14.00 34.19 22.82
C THR A 42 -13.20 32.89 22.71
N ASN A 43 -12.07 32.93 21.98
CA ASN A 43 -11.24 31.78 21.58
C ASN A 43 -10.57 31.08 22.77
N MET A 44 -11.34 30.42 23.62
CA MET A 44 -10.79 29.41 24.51
C MET A 44 -10.59 28.14 23.71
N THR A 45 -9.33 27.72 23.57
CA THR A 45 -8.97 26.42 22.99
C THR A 45 -9.68 25.31 23.79
N ARG A 46 -10.43 24.47 23.07
CA ARG A 46 -11.14 23.32 23.64
C ARG A 46 -10.20 22.13 23.72
N PHE A 47 -10.39 21.29 24.72
CA PHE A 47 -9.64 20.05 24.90
C PHE A 47 -10.64 18.90 25.02
N LEU A 48 -10.21 17.69 24.69
CA LEU A 48 -10.89 16.50 25.17
C LEU A 48 -10.68 16.43 26.67
N ILE A 49 -11.75 16.15 27.41
CA ILE A 49 -11.69 16.00 28.87
C ILE A 49 -11.93 14.54 29.18
N TYR A 50 -10.95 13.85 29.75
CA TYR A 50 -11.09 12.47 30.18
C TYR A 50 -11.90 12.35 31.48
N ALA A 51 -12.20 11.11 31.89
CA ALA A 51 -12.99 10.84 33.09
C ALA A 51 -12.35 11.42 34.37
N ASP A 52 -11.02 11.46 34.41
CA ASP A 52 -10.22 12.05 35.49
C ASP A 52 -10.16 13.60 35.44
N LYS A 53 -10.84 14.21 34.47
CA LYS A 53 -10.89 15.66 34.18
C LYS A 53 -9.60 16.23 33.60
N THR A 54 -8.66 15.41 33.16
CA THR A 54 -7.44 15.92 32.50
C THR A 54 -7.75 16.40 31.08
N PRO A 55 -7.25 17.60 30.71
CA PRO A 55 -7.38 18.11 29.35
C PRO A 55 -6.36 17.45 28.43
N ASN A 56 -6.82 16.99 27.28
CA ASN A 56 -6.00 16.31 26.28
C ASN A 56 -6.25 16.88 24.89
N SER A 57 -5.19 17.02 24.10
CA SER A 57 -5.30 17.35 22.69
C SER A 57 -5.91 16.18 21.92
N VAL A 58 -6.65 16.50 20.87
CA VAL A 58 -7.11 15.51 19.90
C VAL A 58 -5.92 15.05 19.07
N ILE A 59 -5.57 13.77 19.15
CA ILE A 59 -4.45 13.20 18.41
C ILE A 59 -4.97 12.61 17.10
N ILE A 60 -4.45 13.12 15.98
CA ILE A 60 -4.89 12.78 14.63
C ILE A 60 -3.81 11.91 13.96
N PRO A 61 -3.97 10.57 13.97
CA PRO A 61 -3.03 9.69 13.32
C PRO A 61 -3.27 9.69 11.80
N TYR A 62 -2.20 9.54 11.05
CA TYR A 62 -2.31 9.16 9.64
C TYR A 62 -1.17 8.19 9.27
N PRO A 63 -1.47 7.10 8.56
CA PRO A 63 -0.45 6.24 7.98
C PRO A 63 0.36 6.98 6.90
N GLY A 64 1.52 6.42 6.54
CA GLY A 64 2.53 7.08 5.69
C GLY A 64 2.15 7.33 4.21
N TRP A 65 0.91 7.09 3.79
CA TRP A 65 0.47 7.33 2.40
C TRP A 65 -0.17 8.71 2.20
N THR A 66 -0.10 9.24 0.98
CA THR A 66 -0.46 10.64 0.68
C THR A 66 -1.91 11.00 1.03
N SER A 67 -2.88 10.14 0.67
CA SER A 67 -4.29 10.43 0.96
C SER A 67 -4.57 10.55 2.46
N ALA A 68 -3.93 9.74 3.30
CA ALA A 68 -4.14 9.78 4.75
C ALA A 68 -3.56 11.05 5.34
N ARG A 69 -2.40 11.49 4.83
CA ARG A 69 -1.83 12.78 5.19
C ARG A 69 -2.77 13.93 4.84
N VAL A 70 -3.32 13.95 3.63
CA VAL A 70 -4.29 14.99 3.21
C VAL A 70 -5.53 14.97 4.09
N LEU A 71 -6.07 13.79 4.40
CA LEU A 71 -7.21 13.66 5.31
C LEU A 71 -6.87 14.08 6.75
N GLY A 72 -5.65 13.79 7.21
CA GLY A 72 -5.12 14.26 8.48
C GLY A 72 -5.07 15.78 8.55
N ASP A 73 -4.53 16.43 7.51
CA ASP A 73 -4.46 17.89 7.41
C ASP A 73 -5.86 18.53 7.36
N ILE A 74 -6.79 17.98 6.57
CA ILE A 74 -8.19 18.45 6.54
C ILE A 74 -8.84 18.31 7.92
N THR A 75 -8.65 17.17 8.58
CA THR A 75 -9.22 16.91 9.92
C THR A 75 -8.63 17.86 10.96
N TYR A 76 -7.33 18.15 10.87
CA TYR A 76 -6.68 19.15 11.71
C TYR A 76 -7.31 20.53 11.53
N ILE A 77 -7.51 20.98 10.29
CA ILE A 77 -8.13 22.29 10.00
C ILE A 77 -9.55 22.35 10.59
N ILE A 78 -10.35 21.30 10.39
CA ILE A 78 -11.72 21.23 10.94
C ILE A 78 -11.68 21.31 12.47
N LEU A 79 -10.87 20.49 13.13
CA LEU A 79 -10.82 20.44 14.59
C LEU A 79 -10.22 21.72 15.19
N SER A 80 -9.07 22.15 14.68
CA SER A 80 -8.31 23.26 15.25
C SER A 80 -8.86 24.62 14.86
N GLU A 81 -9.16 24.85 13.58
CA GLU A 81 -9.51 26.18 13.08
C GLU A 81 -11.02 26.43 13.08
N VAL A 82 -11.82 25.42 12.75
CA VAL A 82 -13.28 25.57 12.69
C VAL A 82 -13.93 25.32 14.06
N MET A 83 -13.54 24.22 14.73
CA MET A 83 -14.16 23.79 15.99
C MET A 83 -13.46 24.32 17.26
N GLY A 84 -12.24 24.85 17.11
CA GLY A 84 -11.45 25.44 18.20
C GLY A 84 -10.83 24.44 19.17
N TYR A 85 -10.65 23.17 18.79
CA TYR A 85 -9.97 22.17 19.60
C TYR A 85 -8.44 22.30 19.54
N SER A 86 -7.75 21.93 20.62
CA SER A 86 -6.34 21.59 20.58
C SER A 86 -6.21 20.26 19.84
N ALA A 87 -5.63 20.29 18.64
CA ALA A 87 -5.40 19.11 17.82
C ALA A 87 -3.91 18.98 17.50
N VAL A 88 -3.41 17.76 17.36
CA VAL A 88 -2.02 17.48 17.00
C VAL A 88 -1.99 16.37 15.96
N LEU A 89 -1.13 16.53 14.95
CA LEU A 89 -0.87 15.50 13.96
C LEU A 89 0.12 14.48 14.50
N PHE A 90 -0.23 13.21 14.37
CA PHE A 90 0.57 12.06 14.79
C PHE A 90 1.11 11.35 13.54
N ASP A 91 2.34 11.72 13.18
CA ASP A 91 3.01 11.22 11.99
C ASP A 91 3.54 9.80 12.24
N THR A 92 2.91 8.83 11.59
CA THR A 92 3.19 7.41 11.79
C THR A 92 3.56 6.70 10.49
N PRO A 93 4.63 7.13 9.80
CA PRO A 93 4.95 6.62 8.47
C PRO A 93 5.32 5.13 8.49
N SER A 94 5.77 4.61 9.62
CA SER A 94 6.09 3.19 9.78
C SER A 94 5.01 2.37 10.49
N LEU A 95 3.91 2.98 10.92
CA LEU A 95 2.80 2.22 11.48
C LEU A 95 1.81 1.84 10.38
N LEU A 96 1.38 0.58 10.44
CA LEU A 96 0.25 0.06 9.71
C LEU A 96 -1.05 0.61 10.31
N ASP A 97 -2.10 0.65 9.49
CA ASP A 97 -3.42 1.14 9.89
C ASP A 97 -4.06 0.28 10.99
N GLU A 98 -3.76 -1.02 11.07
CA GLU A 98 -4.18 -1.88 12.20
C GLU A 98 -3.47 -1.55 13.52
N GLN A 99 -2.24 -1.05 13.47
CA GLN A 99 -1.45 -0.69 14.66
C GLN A 99 -1.99 0.60 15.28
N ILE A 100 -2.38 1.57 14.45
CA ILE A 100 -3.05 2.80 14.90
C ILE A 100 -4.35 2.46 15.63
N LEU A 101 -5.10 1.48 15.12
CA LEU A 101 -6.34 1.03 15.76
C LEU A 101 -6.11 0.47 17.16
N ASN A 102 -4.99 -0.23 17.40
CA ASN A 102 -4.66 -0.70 18.74
C ASN A 102 -4.49 0.48 19.72
N TYR A 103 -3.89 1.60 19.31
CA TYR A 103 -3.86 2.79 20.16
C TYR A 103 -5.23 3.41 20.41
N VAL A 104 -6.15 3.35 19.44
CA VAL A 104 -7.54 3.78 19.61
C VAL A 104 -8.27 2.92 20.64
N ALA A 105 -7.95 1.62 20.70
CA ALA A 105 -8.45 0.69 21.71
C ALA A 105 -7.83 0.91 23.10
N GLY A 106 -6.87 1.83 23.25
CA GLY A 106 -6.14 2.05 24.49
C GLY A 106 -4.97 1.08 24.69
N CYS A 107 -4.58 0.28 23.70
CA CYS A 107 -3.41 -0.57 23.83
C CYS A 107 -2.14 0.27 23.90
N LEU A 108 -1.23 -0.07 24.81
CA LEU A 108 0.07 0.59 24.95
C LEU A 108 1.13 0.00 24.01
N ASP A 109 0.87 -1.20 23.49
CA ASP A 109 1.70 -1.87 22.51
C ASP A 109 0.91 -1.98 21.19
N PRO A 110 1.31 -1.29 20.12
CA PRO A 110 0.61 -1.34 18.84
C PRO A 110 0.73 -2.70 18.16
N ASP A 111 1.70 -3.53 18.54
CA ASP A 111 1.95 -4.85 17.95
C ASP A 111 1.27 -5.99 18.72
N ASP A 112 0.75 -5.74 19.93
CA ASP A 112 0.11 -6.78 20.74
C ASP A 112 -1.29 -7.11 20.22
N PRO A 113 -1.50 -8.30 19.62
CA PRO A 113 -2.80 -8.66 19.08
C PRO A 113 -3.88 -8.80 20.16
N LEU A 114 -3.50 -8.95 21.42
CA LEU A 114 -4.40 -9.18 22.54
C LEU A 114 -4.54 -7.96 23.45
N CYS A 115 -3.86 -6.85 23.17
CA CYS A 115 -3.93 -5.62 23.97
C CYS A 115 -3.65 -5.86 25.47
N LYS A 116 -2.72 -6.76 25.84
CA LYS A 116 -2.50 -7.16 27.24
C LYS A 116 -2.07 -6.00 28.14
N ARG A 117 -1.42 -5.00 27.54
CA ARG A 117 -1.06 -3.74 28.19
C ARG A 117 -1.94 -2.64 27.61
N GLN A 118 -2.78 -2.06 28.45
CA GLN A 118 -3.78 -1.08 28.03
C GLN A 118 -3.93 0.06 29.04
N ASP A 119 -4.29 1.22 28.52
CA ASP A 119 -4.79 2.41 29.22
C ASP A 119 -6.02 2.91 28.44
N THR A 120 -7.18 2.35 28.80
CA THR A 120 -8.46 2.72 28.18
C THR A 120 -9.03 4.02 28.75
N GLU A 121 -8.49 4.49 29.88
CA GLU A 121 -8.88 5.76 30.50
C GLU A 121 -8.19 6.94 29.80
N HIS A 122 -6.97 6.73 29.30
CA HIS A 122 -6.15 7.73 28.61
C HIS A 122 -5.60 7.18 27.29
N PRO A 123 -6.46 6.84 26.31
CA PRO A 123 -5.99 6.27 25.05
C PRO A 123 -5.05 7.25 24.34
N GLN A 124 -3.98 6.71 23.76
CA GLN A 124 -2.97 7.52 23.06
C GLN A 124 -3.55 8.18 21.79
N VAL A 125 -4.58 7.58 21.21
CA VAL A 125 -5.23 8.05 19.97
C VAL A 125 -6.74 7.93 20.14
N HIS A 126 -7.50 8.91 19.65
CA HIS A 126 -8.96 8.94 19.85
C HIS A 126 -9.76 8.36 18.69
N PHE A 127 -9.21 8.41 17.49
CA PHE A 127 -9.83 7.87 16.28
C PHE A 127 -8.76 7.56 15.25
N THR A 128 -9.11 6.74 14.26
CA THR A 128 -8.29 6.52 13.07
C THR A 128 -8.96 7.15 11.87
N LEU A 129 -8.16 7.72 10.96
CA LEU A 129 -8.61 8.16 9.64
C LEU A 129 -8.13 7.16 8.61
N GLU A 130 -8.96 6.96 7.57
CA GLU A 130 -8.63 6.14 6.39
C GLU A 130 -7.96 4.81 6.74
N SER A 131 -8.74 3.88 7.27
CA SER A 131 -8.26 2.54 7.59
C SER A 131 -8.69 1.51 6.52
N GLY A 132 -7.88 0.48 6.36
CA GLY A 132 -8.09 -0.61 5.44
C GLY A 132 -8.94 -1.76 6.02
N GLU A 133 -9.14 -2.78 5.20
CA GLU A 133 -9.92 -3.97 5.58
C GLU A 133 -9.27 -4.76 6.75
N ARG A 134 -7.95 -4.69 6.88
CA ARG A 134 -7.23 -5.29 8.00
C ARG A 134 -7.60 -4.66 9.33
N SER A 135 -7.70 -3.32 9.40
CA SER A 135 -8.20 -2.65 10.61
C SER A 135 -9.62 -3.08 10.95
N ASN A 136 -10.52 -3.27 9.96
CA ASN A 136 -11.87 -3.78 10.23
C ASN A 136 -11.87 -5.19 10.84
N THR A 137 -10.97 -6.06 10.35
CA THR A 137 -10.78 -7.40 10.92
C THR A 137 -10.22 -7.29 12.34
N ARG A 138 -9.21 -6.44 12.51
CA ARG A 138 -8.55 -6.17 13.79
C ARG A 138 -9.51 -5.68 14.87
N VAL A 139 -10.45 -4.78 14.56
CA VAL A 139 -11.52 -4.36 15.49
C VAL A 139 -12.26 -5.58 16.05
N ARG A 140 -12.53 -6.58 15.21
CA ARG A 140 -13.30 -7.77 15.62
C ARG A 140 -12.48 -8.77 16.43
N GLU A 141 -11.16 -8.74 16.31
CA GLU A 141 -10.23 -9.62 17.02
C GLU A 141 -9.84 -9.09 18.40
N LEU A 142 -10.00 -7.78 18.63
CA LEU A 142 -9.74 -7.17 19.93
C LEU A 142 -10.71 -7.69 21.02
N PRO A 143 -10.26 -7.80 22.28
CA PRO A 143 -11.13 -8.12 23.41
C PRO A 143 -12.33 -7.17 23.49
N GLU A 144 -13.48 -7.71 23.90
CA GLU A 144 -14.75 -6.97 23.87
C GLU A 144 -14.74 -5.72 24.75
N ASP A 145 -13.99 -5.73 25.85
CA ASP A 145 -13.87 -4.64 26.83
C ASP A 145 -13.04 -3.45 26.33
N VAL A 146 -12.20 -3.64 25.32
CA VAL A 146 -11.35 -2.58 24.73
C VAL A 146 -11.68 -2.29 23.28
N ARG A 147 -12.59 -3.04 22.67
CA ARG A 147 -12.97 -2.91 21.28
C ARG A 147 -13.55 -1.51 20.99
N PRO A 148 -12.92 -0.71 20.11
CA PRO A 148 -13.42 0.61 19.76
C PRO A 148 -14.83 0.55 19.16
N SER A 149 -15.62 1.59 19.43
CA SER A 149 -16.91 1.78 18.76
C SER A 149 -16.68 2.22 17.31
N LEU A 150 -17.15 1.42 16.35
CA LEU A 150 -17.11 1.78 14.93
C LEU A 150 -18.24 2.78 14.63
N LEU A 151 -17.92 4.08 14.62
CA LEU A 151 -18.92 5.15 14.51
C LEU A 151 -19.43 5.40 13.08
N SER A 152 -18.57 5.32 12.06
CA SER A 152 -18.95 5.50 10.66
C SER A 152 -17.88 4.96 9.73
N VAL A 153 -18.31 4.36 8.61
CA VAL A 153 -17.42 3.93 7.53
C VAL A 153 -17.82 4.71 6.28
N LEU A 154 -17.15 5.82 6.00
CA LEU A 154 -17.11 6.36 4.66
C LEU A 154 -16.14 5.49 3.84
N SER A 155 -16.63 4.37 3.34
CA SER A 155 -15.84 3.51 2.47
C SER A 155 -15.81 4.11 1.07
N TYR A 156 -14.62 4.20 0.50
CA TYR A 156 -14.46 4.34 -0.93
C TYR A 156 -13.77 3.09 -1.47
N ARG A 157 -14.07 2.73 -2.71
CA ARG A 157 -13.48 1.55 -3.33
C ARG A 157 -12.08 1.89 -3.80
N ARG A 158 -11.08 1.13 -3.36
CA ARG A 158 -9.75 1.14 -3.97
C ARG A 158 -9.75 0.29 -5.23
N THR A 159 -9.22 0.82 -6.31
CA THR A 159 -8.99 0.05 -7.53
C THR A 159 -7.50 -0.28 -7.63
N GLY A 160 -7.09 -1.36 -6.96
CA GLY A 160 -5.73 -1.90 -7.05
C GLY A 160 -5.60 -2.83 -8.26
N GLN A 161 -4.86 -2.41 -9.29
CA GLN A 161 -4.74 -3.11 -10.58
C GLN A 161 -3.34 -2.89 -11.17
N TRP A 162 -3.12 -3.41 -12.38
CA TRP A 162 -1.96 -3.06 -13.19
C TRP A 162 -2.29 -1.92 -14.12
N PHE A 163 -1.31 -1.06 -14.31
CA PHE A 163 -1.41 0.11 -15.18
C PHE A 163 -0.23 0.13 -16.12
N VAL A 164 -0.46 0.78 -17.25
CA VAL A 164 0.56 1.14 -18.24
C VAL A 164 0.39 2.60 -18.57
N TRP A 165 1.45 3.26 -18.98
CA TRP A 165 1.34 4.66 -19.38
C TRP A 165 0.61 4.81 -20.72
N SER A 166 -0.19 5.87 -20.85
CA SER A 166 -0.97 6.17 -22.06
C SER A 166 -0.11 6.27 -23.33
N ASP A 167 1.13 6.75 -23.22
CA ASP A 167 2.06 6.81 -24.36
C ASP A 167 2.49 5.42 -24.85
N ILE A 168 2.57 4.44 -23.95
CA ILE A 168 2.85 3.04 -24.31
C ILE A 168 1.66 2.44 -25.05
N VAL A 169 0.43 2.67 -24.56
CA VAL A 169 -0.80 2.22 -25.22
C VAL A 169 -0.89 2.81 -26.62
N GLN A 170 -0.67 4.13 -26.75
CA GLN A 170 -0.69 4.81 -28.03
C GLN A 170 0.40 4.27 -28.98
N SER A 171 1.62 4.03 -28.48
CA SER A 171 2.70 3.41 -29.27
C SER A 171 2.31 2.02 -29.80
N GLY A 172 1.61 1.22 -28.99
CA GLY A 172 1.10 -0.09 -29.39
C GLY A 172 0.02 0.01 -30.48
N LEU A 173 -0.93 0.93 -30.33
CA LEU A 173 -2.00 1.18 -31.28
C LEU A 173 -1.50 1.74 -32.62
N ASP A 174 -0.47 2.59 -32.59
CA ASP A 174 0.13 3.21 -33.79
C ASP A 174 1.10 2.27 -34.51
N SER A 175 1.50 1.16 -33.88
CA SER A 175 2.32 0.14 -34.51
C SER A 175 1.55 -0.61 -35.61
N ALA A 176 2.27 -1.24 -36.54
CA ALA A 176 1.66 -2.06 -37.60
C ALA A 176 0.81 -3.24 -37.07
N SER A 177 1.05 -3.65 -35.82
CA SER A 177 0.30 -4.72 -35.16
C SER A 177 -0.94 -4.24 -34.41
N HIS A 178 -1.14 -2.92 -34.28
CA HIS A 178 -2.27 -2.28 -33.61
C HIS A 178 -2.61 -2.89 -32.23
N LEU A 179 -1.59 -3.09 -31.39
CA LEU A 179 -1.75 -3.75 -30.10
C LEU A 179 -2.35 -2.80 -29.06
N ALA A 180 -3.53 -3.14 -28.55
CA ALA A 180 -4.14 -2.42 -27.43
C ALA A 180 -3.54 -2.92 -26.11
N LEU A 181 -2.40 -2.34 -25.72
CA LEU A 181 -1.62 -2.75 -24.53
C LEU A 181 -2.30 -2.43 -23.18
N ASP A 182 -3.52 -1.90 -23.20
CA ASP A 182 -4.43 -1.79 -22.07
C ASP A 182 -5.30 -3.04 -21.87
N TYR A 183 -5.16 -4.07 -22.70
CA TYR A 183 -5.89 -5.34 -22.56
C TYR A 183 -4.96 -6.54 -22.49
N HIS A 184 -5.11 -7.38 -21.46
CA HIS A 184 -4.18 -8.47 -21.14
C HIS A 184 -3.93 -9.45 -22.30
N ARG A 185 -4.90 -9.67 -23.20
CA ARG A 185 -4.74 -10.63 -24.30
C ARG A 185 -3.62 -10.25 -25.26
N PHE A 186 -3.31 -8.97 -25.40
CA PHE A 186 -2.22 -8.49 -26.27
C PHE A 186 -0.83 -8.74 -25.66
N TYR A 187 -0.77 -9.27 -24.44
CA TYR A 187 0.48 -9.71 -23.82
C TYR A 187 0.74 -11.20 -24.01
N ASN A 188 -0.10 -11.96 -24.72
CA ASN A 188 0.17 -13.37 -24.93
C ASN A 188 1.41 -13.55 -25.82
N ALA A 189 2.49 -14.11 -25.23
CA ALA A 189 3.79 -14.25 -25.89
C ALA A 189 3.79 -15.17 -27.12
N THR A 190 2.79 -16.04 -27.28
CA THR A 190 2.67 -16.87 -28.50
C THR A 190 2.08 -16.11 -29.67
N SER A 191 1.38 -15.01 -29.41
CA SER A 191 0.60 -14.28 -30.41
C SER A 191 1.18 -12.90 -30.71
N PHE A 192 1.87 -12.29 -29.74
CA PHE A 192 2.31 -10.90 -29.80
C PHE A 192 3.70 -10.72 -29.20
N THR A 193 4.36 -9.62 -29.57
CA THR A 193 5.68 -9.23 -29.06
C THR A 193 5.60 -7.91 -28.28
N PRO A 194 4.95 -7.89 -27.11
CA PRO A 194 4.70 -6.64 -26.37
C PRO A 194 5.99 -5.98 -25.87
N HIS A 195 7.07 -6.73 -25.61
CA HIS A 195 8.33 -6.23 -25.05
C HIS A 195 8.97 -5.07 -25.82
N VAL A 196 8.70 -4.94 -27.13
CA VAL A 196 9.27 -3.87 -27.96
C VAL A 196 8.78 -2.46 -27.58
N PHE A 197 7.71 -2.36 -26.79
CA PHE A 197 7.13 -1.07 -26.35
C PHE A 197 7.60 -0.63 -24.96
N PHE A 198 8.36 -1.48 -24.27
CA PHE A 198 8.79 -1.31 -22.88
C PHE A 198 10.31 -1.24 -22.78
N ASP A 199 10.79 -0.66 -21.68
CA ASP A 199 12.21 -0.75 -21.30
C ASP A 199 12.54 -2.19 -20.87
N SER A 200 13.81 -2.57 -20.95
CA SER A 200 14.28 -3.85 -20.42
C SER A 200 14.24 -3.89 -18.90
N TYR A 201 14.12 -5.08 -18.30
CA TYR A 201 14.16 -5.23 -16.84
C TYR A 201 15.48 -4.70 -16.24
N THR A 202 16.60 -4.82 -16.95
CA THR A 202 17.90 -4.29 -16.51
C THR A 202 17.88 -2.77 -16.43
N GLN A 203 17.29 -2.09 -17.42
CA GLN A 203 17.13 -0.63 -17.36
C GLN A 203 16.25 -0.22 -16.19
N VAL A 204 15.19 -0.97 -15.87
CA VAL A 204 14.35 -0.68 -14.70
C VAL A 204 15.13 -0.84 -13.39
N LEU A 205 15.98 -1.87 -13.28
CA LEU A 205 16.84 -2.07 -12.11
C LEU A 205 17.84 -0.92 -11.89
N ASP A 206 18.32 -0.27 -12.96
CA ASP A 206 19.23 0.88 -12.84
C ASP A 206 18.59 2.09 -12.12
N TYR A 207 17.25 2.18 -12.12
CA TYR A 207 16.50 3.22 -11.39
C TYR A 207 16.19 2.85 -9.94
N LEU A 208 16.47 1.61 -9.52
CA LEU A 208 16.14 1.09 -8.19
C LEU A 208 17.42 0.87 -7.38
N PRO A 209 17.61 1.55 -6.23
CA PRO A 209 18.75 1.25 -5.37
C PRO A 209 18.65 -0.19 -4.83
N PRO A 210 19.77 -0.90 -4.61
CA PRO A 210 19.74 -2.30 -4.17
C PRO A 210 18.91 -2.56 -2.90
N GLY A 211 18.83 -1.58 -2.00
CA GLY A 211 18.06 -1.69 -0.75
C GLY A 211 16.55 -1.50 -0.89
N SER A 212 16.03 -1.02 -2.03
CA SER A 212 14.59 -0.85 -2.23
C SER A 212 13.91 -2.10 -2.80
N ILE A 213 14.67 -3.02 -3.39
CA ILE A 213 14.12 -4.24 -3.97
C ILE A 213 13.92 -5.25 -2.84
N VAL A 214 12.70 -5.80 -2.72
CA VAL A 214 12.44 -6.90 -1.78
C VAL A 214 13.09 -8.16 -2.34
N PRO A 215 14.00 -8.83 -1.62
CA PRO A 215 14.57 -10.09 -2.08
C PRO A 215 13.51 -11.18 -2.11
N CYS A 216 13.51 -12.03 -3.14
CA CYS A 216 12.55 -13.12 -3.29
C CYS A 216 12.62 -14.14 -2.14
N SER A 217 13.77 -14.29 -1.51
CA SER A 217 13.97 -15.08 -0.29
C SER A 217 13.23 -14.53 0.93
N ARG A 218 12.91 -13.23 0.95
CA ARG A 218 12.16 -12.56 2.01
C ARG A 218 10.66 -12.46 1.73
N MET A 219 10.26 -12.59 0.46
CA MET A 219 8.85 -12.64 0.06
C MET A 219 8.21 -13.93 0.62
N GLY A 220 7.31 -13.79 1.60
CA GLY A 220 6.72 -14.92 2.34
C GLY A 220 6.89 -14.85 3.86
N ALA A 221 7.78 -13.98 4.37
CA ALA A 221 7.93 -13.72 5.80
C ALA A 221 6.91 -12.70 6.33
N ASP A 222 6.40 -11.83 5.47
CA ASP A 222 5.35 -10.87 5.80
C ASP A 222 4.10 -11.09 4.95
N SER A 223 2.97 -10.59 5.44
CA SER A 223 1.65 -10.79 4.83
C SER A 223 1.36 -9.84 3.66
N MET A 224 2.26 -8.91 3.32
CA MET A 224 2.09 -7.95 2.23
C MET A 224 2.87 -8.33 0.97
N HIS A 225 4.01 -9.01 1.14
CA HIS A 225 4.91 -9.49 0.11
C HIS A 225 4.87 -11.03 0.02
N PHE A 226 3.69 -11.62 0.20
CA PHE A 226 3.53 -13.06 0.27
C PHE A 226 3.84 -13.70 -1.08
N ARG A 227 4.76 -14.67 -1.09
CA ARG A 227 5.10 -15.50 -2.25
C ARG A 227 4.83 -16.95 -1.91
N ASN A 228 3.62 -17.42 -2.24
CA ASN A 228 3.24 -18.80 -2.00
C ASN A 228 3.77 -19.72 -3.10
N THR A 229 5.06 -20.02 -3.08
CA THR A 229 5.70 -20.90 -4.06
C THR A 229 5.06 -22.30 -4.07
N SER A 230 4.70 -22.83 -2.91
CA SER A 230 4.02 -24.14 -2.80
C SER A 230 2.66 -24.13 -3.50
N LEU A 231 1.83 -23.11 -3.24
CA LEU A 231 0.53 -23.00 -3.89
C LEU A 231 0.71 -22.80 -5.39
N TYR A 232 1.60 -21.89 -5.80
CA TYR A 232 1.92 -21.66 -7.21
C TYR A 232 2.28 -22.98 -7.90
N THR A 233 3.29 -23.70 -7.41
CA THR A 233 3.72 -24.97 -8.01
C THR A 233 2.62 -26.02 -7.99
N SER A 234 1.80 -26.09 -6.93
CA SER A 234 0.68 -27.05 -6.87
C SER A 234 -0.41 -26.77 -7.92
N VAL A 235 -0.58 -25.49 -8.30
CA VAL A 235 -1.65 -25.03 -9.20
C VAL A 235 -1.17 -24.99 -10.65
N THR A 236 0.09 -24.62 -10.89
CA THR A 236 0.66 -24.42 -12.23
C THR A 236 1.49 -25.60 -12.71
N ASN A 237 1.95 -26.46 -11.79
CA ASN A 237 2.99 -27.46 -12.04
C ASN A 237 4.31 -26.86 -12.59
N ASP A 238 4.53 -25.54 -12.43
CA ASP A 238 5.80 -24.87 -12.74
C ASP A 238 6.70 -24.86 -11.49
N ALA A 239 7.83 -25.56 -11.59
CA ALA A 239 8.86 -25.60 -10.56
C ALA A 239 9.83 -24.41 -10.64
N GLY A 240 9.81 -23.61 -11.71
CA GLY A 240 10.68 -22.44 -11.86
C GLY A 240 10.19 -21.23 -11.09
N VAL A 241 9.94 -21.42 -9.80
CA VAL A 241 9.59 -20.35 -8.88
C VAL A 241 10.77 -19.45 -8.58
N GLN A 242 12.02 -19.90 -8.81
CA GLN A 242 13.23 -19.19 -8.40
C GLN A 242 13.40 -17.84 -9.13
N CYS A 243 13.85 -16.84 -8.37
CA CYS A 243 14.21 -15.53 -8.92
C CYS A 243 15.67 -15.52 -9.36
N GLN A 244 15.95 -14.79 -10.43
CA GLN A 244 17.33 -14.49 -10.82
C GLN A 244 17.91 -13.47 -9.85
N ASN A 245 19.10 -13.76 -9.33
CA ASN A 245 19.81 -12.92 -8.35
C ASN A 245 18.98 -12.52 -7.13
N ASP A 246 17.99 -13.35 -6.78
CA ASP A 246 17.03 -13.10 -5.69
C ASP A 246 16.19 -11.81 -5.83
N THR A 247 16.09 -11.21 -7.03
CA THR A 247 15.43 -9.91 -7.22
C THR A 247 14.34 -9.91 -8.30
N VAL A 248 14.52 -10.67 -9.38
CA VAL A 248 13.59 -10.69 -10.52
C VAL A 248 13.04 -12.08 -10.72
N TRP A 249 11.72 -12.21 -10.77
CA TRP A 249 11.08 -13.44 -11.21
C TRP A 249 10.67 -13.33 -12.68
N PHE A 250 11.06 -14.31 -13.49
CA PHE A 250 10.67 -14.39 -14.89
C PHE A 250 9.56 -15.39 -15.10
N SER A 251 8.51 -14.98 -15.80
CA SER A 251 7.43 -15.88 -16.18
C SER A 251 7.89 -16.93 -17.18
N PRO A 252 7.25 -18.12 -17.22
CA PRO A 252 7.65 -19.18 -18.15
C PRO A 252 7.66 -18.75 -19.62
N ALA A 253 6.79 -17.81 -19.99
CA ALA A 253 6.65 -17.29 -21.35
C ALA A 253 7.92 -16.61 -21.88
N CYS A 254 8.80 -16.10 -21.01
CA CYS A 254 10.03 -15.40 -21.42
C CYS A 254 11.28 -15.83 -20.63
N ARG A 255 11.18 -16.73 -19.65
CA ARG A 255 12.31 -17.16 -18.81
C ARG A 255 13.50 -17.73 -19.62
N ALA A 256 13.23 -18.39 -20.74
CA ALA A 256 14.27 -18.90 -21.63
C ALA A 256 15.07 -17.78 -22.34
N ASN A 257 14.48 -16.59 -22.50
CA ASN A 257 15.13 -15.41 -23.05
C ASN A 257 14.67 -14.15 -22.30
N PRO A 258 15.32 -13.78 -21.19
CA PRO A 258 14.90 -12.65 -20.35
C PRO A 258 14.77 -11.30 -21.07
N SER A 259 15.38 -11.14 -22.26
CA SER A 259 15.25 -9.92 -23.06
C SER A 259 13.87 -9.72 -23.69
N THR A 260 13.04 -10.77 -23.77
CA THR A 260 11.65 -10.68 -24.26
C THR A 260 10.63 -10.46 -23.15
N CYS A 261 11.07 -10.34 -21.91
CA CYS A 261 10.20 -10.06 -20.77
C CYS A 261 9.85 -8.58 -20.68
N VAL A 262 8.57 -8.29 -20.49
CA VAL A 262 8.03 -6.98 -20.13
C VAL A 262 8.22 -6.78 -18.62
N PRO A 263 8.88 -5.71 -18.16
CA PRO A 263 9.00 -5.44 -16.73
C PRO A 263 7.65 -5.11 -16.11
N LEU A 264 7.37 -5.77 -14.99
CA LEU A 264 6.25 -5.48 -14.09
C LEU A 264 6.80 -5.07 -12.73
N LEU A 265 6.61 -3.82 -12.35
CA LEU A 265 7.03 -3.28 -11.05
C LEU A 265 5.84 -3.28 -10.08
N LEU A 266 6.00 -3.90 -8.91
CA LEU A 266 4.96 -4.04 -7.90
C LEU A 266 5.42 -3.52 -6.54
N GLN A 267 4.45 -3.12 -5.71
CA GLN A 267 4.63 -2.91 -4.27
C GLN A 267 4.04 -4.07 -3.44
N TYR A 268 3.08 -4.81 -4.02
CA TYR A 268 2.30 -5.85 -3.36
C TYR A 268 1.73 -6.83 -4.40
N ASN A 269 1.07 -7.91 -3.95
CA ASN A 269 0.39 -8.92 -4.79
C ASN A 269 1.30 -9.65 -5.79
N PHE A 270 2.53 -9.95 -5.38
CA PHE A 270 3.53 -10.64 -6.21
C PHE A 270 3.07 -12.04 -6.66
N ASP A 271 2.47 -12.81 -5.76
CA ASP A 271 1.95 -14.15 -6.03
C ASP A 271 0.79 -14.17 -7.04
N ILE A 272 -0.12 -13.20 -6.96
CA ILE A 272 -1.20 -13.02 -7.94
C ILE A 272 -0.59 -12.72 -9.31
N ALA A 273 0.44 -11.89 -9.36
CA ALA A 273 1.11 -11.56 -10.61
C ALA A 273 1.83 -12.75 -11.24
N MET A 274 2.50 -13.60 -10.43
CA MET A 274 3.07 -14.84 -10.92
C MET A 274 2.00 -15.75 -11.56
N GLN A 275 0.86 -15.91 -10.89
CA GLN A 275 -0.24 -16.76 -11.36
C GLN A 275 -0.86 -16.21 -12.66
N LEU A 276 -1.16 -14.92 -12.71
CA LEU A 276 -1.67 -14.27 -13.92
C LEU A 276 -0.69 -14.38 -15.08
N ALA A 277 0.61 -14.16 -14.83
CA ALA A 277 1.65 -14.30 -15.86
C ALA A 277 1.68 -15.71 -16.44
N PHE A 278 1.53 -16.73 -15.59
CA PHE A 278 1.46 -18.12 -16.00
C PHE A 278 0.20 -18.40 -16.85
N PHE A 279 -0.98 -18.17 -16.29
CA PHE A 279 -2.25 -18.57 -16.92
C PHE A 279 -2.58 -17.77 -18.18
N LEU A 280 -2.12 -16.53 -18.27
CA LEU A 280 -2.34 -15.66 -19.44
C LEU A 280 -1.17 -15.69 -20.43
N ASN A 281 -0.14 -16.50 -20.16
CA ASN A 281 1.08 -16.58 -20.96
C ASN A 281 1.70 -15.19 -21.22
N MET A 282 1.72 -14.34 -20.19
CA MET A 282 2.31 -13.00 -20.28
C MET A 282 3.82 -13.10 -20.05
N PRO A 283 4.67 -12.52 -20.91
CA PRO A 283 6.12 -12.52 -20.78
C PRO A 283 6.53 -11.45 -19.78
N LEU A 284 6.52 -11.75 -18.48
CA LEU A 284 6.75 -10.75 -17.43
C LEU A 284 8.08 -10.99 -16.70
N ALA A 285 8.78 -9.89 -16.42
CA ALA A 285 9.86 -9.80 -15.45
C ALA A 285 9.33 -9.04 -14.23
N ILE A 286 8.96 -9.77 -13.18
CA ILE A 286 8.29 -9.21 -12.00
C ILE A 286 9.34 -8.79 -10.96
N ILE A 287 9.25 -7.53 -10.54
CA ILE A 287 10.14 -6.89 -9.56
C ILE A 287 9.26 -6.35 -8.43
N LEU A 288 9.59 -6.68 -7.18
CA LEU A 288 8.89 -6.17 -6.01
C LEU A 288 9.74 -5.12 -5.30
N VAL A 289 9.17 -3.94 -5.06
CA VAL A 289 9.81 -2.84 -4.36
C VAL A 289 9.15 -2.68 -3.01
N GLY A 290 9.97 -2.65 -1.96
CA GLY A 290 9.51 -2.45 -0.59
C GLY A 290 9.52 -0.97 -0.22
N PRO A 291 9.06 -0.62 0.98
CA PRO A 291 9.27 0.71 1.51
C PRO A 291 10.79 0.97 1.64
N GLY A 292 11.24 2.13 1.14
CA GLY A 292 12.61 2.58 1.27
C GLY A 292 12.99 2.87 2.73
N ALA A 293 14.22 3.33 2.97
CA ALA A 293 14.73 3.58 4.32
C ALA A 293 13.90 4.60 5.14
N SER A 294 13.14 5.46 4.45
CA SER A 294 12.24 6.45 5.06
C SER A 294 10.80 5.95 5.28
N GLY A 295 10.51 4.68 5.00
CA GLY A 295 9.17 4.08 5.16
C GLY A 295 8.21 4.34 4.00
N GLY A 296 8.62 5.08 2.97
CA GLY A 296 7.78 5.38 1.79
C GLY A 296 8.20 4.61 0.53
N TYR A 297 7.41 4.76 -0.54
CA TYR A 297 7.65 4.14 -1.86
C TYR A 297 8.25 5.14 -2.88
N ALA A 298 9.09 6.08 -2.43
CA ALA A 298 9.61 7.14 -3.29
C ALA A 298 10.42 6.59 -4.48
N GLU A 299 11.25 5.58 -4.23
CA GLU A 299 12.08 4.89 -5.22
C GLU A 299 11.21 4.17 -6.26
N TYR A 300 10.12 3.54 -5.82
CA TYR A 300 9.12 2.92 -6.70
C TYR A 300 8.52 3.96 -7.64
N TYR A 301 7.96 5.04 -7.11
CA TYR A 301 7.32 6.06 -7.95
C TYR A 301 8.31 6.76 -8.88
N ARG A 302 9.57 6.92 -8.46
CA ARG A 302 10.64 7.42 -9.32
C ARG A 302 10.88 6.51 -10.52
N ALA A 303 10.99 5.20 -10.31
CA ALA A 303 11.17 4.23 -11.39
C ALA A 303 9.94 4.17 -12.31
N VAL A 304 8.72 4.18 -11.75
CA VAL A 304 7.47 4.17 -12.53
C VAL A 304 7.39 5.39 -13.46
N ARG A 305 7.75 6.59 -13.00
CA ARG A 305 7.77 7.81 -13.83
C ARG A 305 8.85 7.76 -14.92
N ALA A 306 10.02 7.25 -14.59
CA ALA A 306 11.19 7.28 -15.48
C ALA A 306 11.14 6.22 -16.59
N CYS A 307 10.47 5.09 -16.36
CA CYS A 307 10.51 3.95 -17.25
C CYS A 307 9.21 3.76 -18.05
N ARG A 308 9.31 2.95 -19.11
CA ARG A 308 8.21 2.34 -19.85
C ARG A 308 8.03 0.90 -19.36
N LEU A 309 7.15 0.70 -18.37
CA LEU A 309 6.91 -0.60 -17.72
C LEU A 309 5.42 -0.79 -17.39
N ILE A 310 5.02 -2.01 -17.04
CA ILE A 310 3.74 -2.25 -16.36
C ILE A 310 3.97 -2.01 -14.86
N PHE A 311 3.05 -1.33 -14.19
CA PHE A 311 3.18 -1.03 -12.77
C PHE A 311 1.90 -1.35 -11.98
N GLY A 312 2.08 -1.84 -10.75
CA GLY A 312 0.98 -2.04 -9.81
C GLY A 312 0.61 -0.74 -9.10
N TRP A 313 -0.63 -0.32 -9.15
CA TRP A 313 -1.04 0.93 -8.52
C TRP A 313 -2.48 0.85 -8.03
N TYR A 314 -2.91 1.86 -7.28
CA TYR A 314 -4.26 1.93 -6.76
C TYR A 314 -4.84 3.33 -6.87
N GLN A 315 -6.10 3.45 -7.25
CA GLN A 315 -6.85 4.71 -7.12
C GLN A 315 -7.61 4.73 -5.79
N PRO A 316 -7.74 5.89 -5.11
CA PRO A 316 -7.45 7.25 -5.59
C PRO A 316 -6.07 7.82 -5.19
N ASP A 317 -4.99 7.03 -5.21
CA ASP A 317 -3.64 7.59 -5.05
C ASP A 317 -3.40 8.67 -6.11
N ASP A 318 -2.89 9.83 -5.71
CA ASP A 318 -2.62 10.96 -6.60
C ASP A 318 -1.15 11.05 -7.01
N THR A 319 -0.28 10.21 -6.45
CA THR A 319 1.17 10.26 -6.70
C THR A 319 1.56 10.11 -8.16
N LEU A 320 0.77 9.42 -8.97
CA LEU A 320 0.97 9.28 -10.42
C LEU A 320 -0.07 10.06 -11.25
N VAL A 321 -0.98 10.78 -10.59
CA VAL A 321 -1.94 11.67 -11.25
C VAL A 321 -1.25 13.01 -11.53
N GLY A 322 -1.37 13.50 -12.77
CA GLY A 322 -0.81 14.80 -13.15
C GLY A 322 0.61 14.76 -13.68
N GLU A 323 1.16 13.57 -13.97
CA GLU A 323 2.40 13.46 -14.74
C GLU A 323 2.26 14.12 -16.12
N PRO A 324 3.09 15.13 -16.46
CA PRO A 324 2.95 15.86 -17.71
C PRO A 324 3.03 14.94 -18.93
N GLY A 325 1.95 14.88 -19.71
CA GLY A 325 1.90 14.13 -20.96
C GLY A 325 1.74 12.61 -20.81
N ARG A 326 1.55 12.08 -19.59
CA ARG A 326 1.33 10.66 -19.36
C ARG A 326 0.20 10.45 -18.36
N THR A 327 -0.76 9.61 -18.71
CA THR A 327 -1.84 9.21 -17.81
C THR A 327 -1.74 7.72 -17.55
N PRO A 328 -1.86 7.25 -16.29
CA PRO A 328 -1.97 5.82 -16.01
C PRO A 328 -3.23 5.25 -16.67
N THR A 329 -3.06 4.30 -17.59
CA THR A 329 -4.14 3.56 -18.24
C THR A 329 -4.26 2.19 -17.58
N LEU A 330 -5.46 1.85 -17.13
CA LEU A 330 -5.76 0.56 -16.52
C LEU A 330 -5.52 -0.58 -17.52
N LEU A 331 -4.69 -1.56 -17.14
CA LEU A 331 -4.56 -2.82 -17.86
C LEU A 331 -5.72 -3.73 -17.45
N VAL A 332 -6.64 -3.96 -18.37
CA VAL A 332 -7.84 -4.78 -18.17
C VAL A 332 -7.45 -6.26 -18.13
N LEU A 333 -7.33 -6.77 -16.91
CA LEU A 333 -7.15 -8.18 -16.59
C LEU A 333 -8.48 -8.97 -16.72
N PRO A 334 -8.44 -10.31 -16.82
CA PRO A 334 -9.65 -11.14 -16.75
C PRO A 334 -10.42 -10.87 -15.46
N ARG A 335 -11.76 -10.94 -15.53
CA ARG A 335 -12.66 -10.79 -14.37
C ARG A 335 -13.10 -12.13 -13.82
#